data_AF-A0A7C4HLL0-F1
#
_entry.id   AF-A0A7C4HLL0-F1
#
_cell.length_a   1.000
_cell.length_b   1.000
_cell.length_c   1.000
_cell.angle_alpha   90.00
_cell.angle_beta   90.00
_cell.angle_gamma   90.00
#
_symmetry.space_group_name_H-M   'P 1'
#
loop_
_entity.id
_entity.type
_entity.pdbx_description
1 polymer ?
#
loop_
_entity_poly.entity_id
_entity_poly.type
_entity_poly.pdbx_seq_one_letter_code
_entity_poly.pdbx_strand_id
1 'polypeptide(L)'
;GDAAADNIREWLAANYEQLGLEYVLLIGDPQPTTGDVPMKQLWPRYNQSSYRDAPSDLFYAELTGNWDRDGDGICGEQPDDFGPGGIDRVPDVYVGRIPCFGNIEELDHILRKTTPFSPEEWEVMKGHAELGAKILENSSSPYLVMGAEIARNHHERWSGGGYPAGIAGEAIPLSARIVTICDVYDSLRSRRPYKPPFDHPTAVQIILAGDGRTKPDDFDPEALNAFRRLHLRFKEIFQANVE
;
A
#
# COMPACT_ATOMS: atom_id res chain seq x y z
N GLY A 1 19.03 -18.24 0.38
CA GLY A 1 20.16 -19.10 -0.06
C GLY A 1 19.97 -19.50 -1.52
N ASP A 2 21.03 -20.02 -2.16
CA ASP A 2 21.10 -20.19 -3.62
C ASP A 2 19.99 -21.07 -4.21
N ALA A 3 19.66 -22.20 -3.59
CA ALA A 3 18.60 -23.08 -4.09
C ALA A 3 17.22 -22.39 -4.17
N ALA A 4 16.92 -21.47 -3.26
CA ALA A 4 15.69 -20.69 -3.32
C ALA A 4 15.72 -19.64 -4.44
N ALA A 5 16.90 -19.05 -4.70
CA ALA A 5 17.08 -18.14 -5.83
C ALA A 5 16.96 -18.87 -7.18
N ASP A 6 17.55 -20.07 -7.28
CA ASP A 6 17.46 -20.94 -8.45
C ASP A 6 16.01 -21.33 -8.74
N ASN A 7 15.26 -21.76 -7.72
CA ASN A 7 13.83 -22.09 -7.87
C ASN A 7 12.99 -20.90 -8.36
N ILE A 8 13.27 -19.68 -7.87
CA ILE A 8 12.57 -18.47 -8.31
C ILE A 8 12.90 -18.19 -9.78
N ARG A 9 14.19 -18.25 -10.16
CA ARG A 9 14.63 -18.02 -11.53
C ARG A 9 14.06 -19.06 -12.49
N GLU A 10 14.10 -20.35 -12.13
CA GLU A 10 13.53 -21.45 -12.93
C GLU A 10 12.03 -21.25 -13.14
N TRP A 11 11.30 -20.85 -12.09
CA TRP A 11 9.90 -20.52 -12.21
C TRP A 11 9.69 -19.33 -13.15
N LEU A 12 10.46 -18.25 -13.01
CA LEU A 12 10.37 -17.10 -13.91
C LEU A 12 10.64 -17.52 -15.36
N ALA A 13 11.73 -18.24 -15.62
CA ALA A 13 12.10 -18.72 -16.95
C ALA A 13 11.01 -19.60 -17.60
N ALA A 14 10.35 -20.45 -16.80
CA ALA A 14 9.28 -21.32 -17.30
C ALA A 14 7.95 -20.60 -17.55
N ASN A 15 7.74 -19.41 -16.99
CA ASN A 15 6.40 -18.79 -16.96
C ASN A 15 6.34 -17.36 -17.53
N TYR A 16 7.45 -16.63 -17.65
CA TYR A 16 7.41 -15.19 -17.96
C TYR A 16 6.75 -14.88 -19.31
N GLU A 17 7.07 -15.65 -20.36
CA GLU A 17 6.46 -15.45 -21.68
C GLU A 17 4.95 -15.75 -21.67
N GLN A 18 4.56 -16.90 -21.08
CA GLN A 18 3.16 -17.32 -21.05
C GLN A 18 2.29 -16.35 -20.23
N LEU A 19 2.84 -15.82 -19.14
CA LEU A 19 2.13 -14.90 -18.25
C LEU A 19 2.27 -13.43 -18.67
N GLY A 20 3.08 -13.12 -19.69
CA GLY A 20 3.36 -11.75 -20.12
C GLY A 20 4.05 -10.92 -19.03
N LEU A 21 4.94 -11.54 -18.24
CA LEU A 21 5.67 -10.84 -17.19
C LEU A 21 6.80 -10.02 -17.80
N GLU A 22 6.66 -8.69 -17.77
CA GLU A 22 7.70 -7.76 -18.23
C GLU A 22 8.53 -7.19 -17.07
N TYR A 23 7.97 -7.16 -15.86
CA TYR A 23 8.56 -6.53 -14.69
C TYR A 23 8.51 -7.45 -13.47
N VAL A 24 9.61 -7.52 -12.74
CA VAL A 24 9.73 -8.24 -11.46
C VAL A 24 10.18 -7.24 -10.39
N LEU A 25 9.47 -7.19 -9.27
CA LEU A 25 9.82 -6.33 -8.14
C LEU A 25 10.18 -7.20 -6.94
N LEU A 26 11.45 -7.11 -6.50
CA LEU A 26 11.93 -7.79 -5.31
C LEU A 26 11.86 -6.83 -4.12
N ILE A 27 11.15 -7.24 -3.07
CA ILE A 27 10.90 -6.44 -1.87
C ILE A 27 11.40 -7.21 -0.65
N GLY A 28 12.30 -6.61 0.11
CA GLY A 28 12.86 -7.19 1.32
C GLY A 28 14.37 -6.96 1.45
N ASP A 29 15.02 -7.65 2.37
CA ASP A 29 16.45 -7.60 2.60
C ASP A 29 17.17 -8.54 1.61
N PRO A 30 17.98 -7.99 0.67
CA PRO A 30 18.73 -8.79 -0.28
C PRO A 30 20.03 -9.37 0.31
N GLN A 31 20.23 -9.30 1.64
CA GLN A 31 21.42 -9.87 2.27
C GLN A 31 21.46 -11.39 2.04
N PRO A 32 22.49 -11.94 1.36
CA PRO A 32 22.49 -13.33 0.92
C PRO A 32 22.31 -14.41 2.00
N THR A 33 22.82 -14.12 3.19
CA THR A 33 22.93 -15.07 4.29
C THR A 33 21.83 -14.93 5.33
N THR A 34 21.24 -13.73 5.45
CA THR A 34 20.30 -13.39 6.53
C THR A 34 19.04 -12.68 6.05
N GLY A 35 19.02 -12.22 4.80
CA GLY A 35 17.90 -11.52 4.20
C GLY A 35 16.78 -12.46 3.76
N ASP A 36 15.58 -11.91 3.61
CA ASP A 36 14.35 -12.62 3.27
C ASP A 36 14.11 -12.68 1.75
N VAL A 37 14.83 -11.89 0.95
CA VAL A 37 14.89 -12.04 -0.50
C VAL A 37 16.01 -13.02 -0.84
N PRO A 38 15.71 -14.23 -1.34
CA PRO A 38 16.76 -15.14 -1.78
C PRO A 38 17.63 -14.47 -2.83
N MET A 39 18.94 -14.53 -2.67
CA MET A 39 19.87 -13.97 -3.65
C MET A 39 20.88 -15.03 -4.06
N LYS A 40 21.13 -15.13 -5.38
CA LYS A 40 22.24 -15.92 -5.93
C LYS A 40 23.54 -15.18 -5.74
N GLN A 41 24.55 -15.86 -5.20
CA GLN A 41 25.91 -15.31 -5.17
C GLN A 41 26.56 -15.44 -6.55
N LEU A 42 27.00 -14.30 -7.09
CA LEU A 42 27.78 -14.26 -8.33
C LEU A 42 29.26 -14.01 -8.05
N TRP A 43 30.12 -14.57 -8.89
CA TRP A 43 31.57 -14.36 -8.87
C TRP A 43 31.95 -12.97 -9.39
N PRO A 44 33.13 -12.40 -9.02
CA PRO A 44 33.32 -10.95 -9.06
C PRO A 44 33.50 -10.36 -10.46
N ARG A 45 33.35 -9.03 -10.50
CA ARG A 45 33.53 -8.15 -11.66
C ARG A 45 34.91 -8.33 -12.31
N TYR A 46 34.96 -8.04 -13.61
CA TYR A 46 36.18 -7.90 -14.39
C TYR A 46 37.29 -7.20 -13.58
N ASN A 47 38.42 -7.90 -13.38
CA ASN A 47 39.64 -7.44 -12.69
C ASN A 47 39.72 -7.64 -11.15
N GLN A 48 38.96 -8.57 -10.55
CA GLN A 48 39.18 -9.02 -9.18
C GLN A 48 39.33 -10.53 -9.08
N SER A 49 40.36 -11.00 -8.36
CA SER A 49 40.73 -12.42 -8.32
C SER A 49 40.33 -13.15 -7.03
N SER A 50 39.59 -12.51 -6.13
CA SER A 50 39.36 -13.08 -4.78
C SER A 50 38.10 -12.64 -4.04
N TYR A 51 37.24 -11.80 -4.62
CA TYR A 51 36.04 -11.32 -3.92
C TYR A 51 34.84 -12.20 -4.25
N ARG A 52 34.36 -12.99 -3.29
CA ARG A 52 33.06 -13.65 -3.40
C ARG A 52 31.98 -12.64 -2.99
N ASP A 53 30.76 -12.79 -3.50
CA ASP A 53 29.53 -12.27 -2.88
C ASP A 53 28.97 -10.92 -3.40
N ALA A 54 28.76 -10.77 -4.71
CA ALA A 54 27.94 -9.67 -5.24
C ALA A 54 26.54 -10.16 -5.67
N PRO A 55 25.49 -10.02 -4.82
CA PRO A 55 24.13 -10.37 -5.20
C PRO A 55 23.60 -9.47 -6.31
N SER A 56 23.29 -10.04 -7.47
CA SER A 56 22.89 -9.27 -8.66
C SER A 56 21.45 -9.53 -9.07
N ASP A 57 20.77 -8.46 -9.44
CA ASP A 57 19.42 -8.43 -10.01
C ASP A 57 19.41 -9.10 -11.38
N LEU A 58 20.55 -9.06 -12.08
CA LEU A 58 20.70 -9.59 -13.41
C LEU A 58 20.41 -11.09 -13.46
N PHE A 59 20.69 -11.83 -12.38
CA PHE A 59 20.35 -13.25 -12.26
C PHE A 59 18.84 -13.50 -12.41
N TYR A 60 18.02 -12.58 -11.92
CA TYR A 60 16.55 -12.66 -12.06
C TYR A 60 16.03 -12.00 -13.34
N ALA A 61 16.84 -11.14 -13.97
CA ALA A 61 16.46 -10.41 -15.17
C ALA A 61 16.73 -11.23 -16.44
N GLU A 62 17.78 -12.03 -16.43
CA GLU A 62 18.23 -12.86 -17.55
C GLU A 62 17.91 -14.33 -17.24
N LEU A 63 16.98 -14.89 -18.02
CA LEU A 63 16.31 -16.15 -17.72
C LEU A 63 16.71 -17.27 -18.69
N THR A 64 17.35 -16.94 -19.81
CA THR A 64 17.60 -17.89 -20.91
C THR A 64 19.06 -18.35 -21.02
N GLY A 65 19.99 -17.52 -20.57
CA GLY A 65 21.42 -17.78 -20.56
C GLY A 65 21.83 -18.81 -19.51
N ASN A 66 22.92 -19.51 -19.81
CA ASN A 66 23.56 -20.38 -18.83
C ASN A 66 24.50 -19.55 -17.96
N TRP A 67 24.20 -19.52 -16.65
CA TRP A 67 24.95 -18.78 -15.64
C TRP A 67 26.12 -19.57 -15.04
N ASP A 68 26.27 -20.85 -15.37
CA ASP A 68 27.39 -21.74 -15.01
C ASP A 68 27.71 -22.58 -16.25
N ARG A 69 28.45 -21.97 -17.17
CA ARG A 69 28.65 -22.49 -18.53
C ARG A 69 29.59 -23.68 -18.57
N ASP A 70 30.63 -23.66 -17.75
CA ASP A 70 31.64 -24.71 -17.67
C ASP A 70 31.31 -25.79 -16.63
N GLY A 71 30.28 -25.58 -15.79
CA GLY A 71 29.70 -26.57 -14.90
C GLY A 71 30.51 -26.78 -13.63
N ASP A 72 31.27 -25.79 -13.20
CA ASP A 72 32.13 -25.87 -12.02
C ASP A 72 31.39 -25.48 -10.73
N GLY A 73 30.12 -25.03 -10.87
CA GLY A 73 29.24 -24.63 -9.78
C GLY A 73 29.39 -23.18 -9.34
N ILE A 74 30.17 -22.38 -10.05
CA ILE A 74 30.36 -20.95 -9.83
C ILE A 74 29.56 -20.20 -10.88
N CYS A 75 28.68 -19.30 -10.43
CA CYS A 75 27.80 -18.57 -11.36
C CYS A 75 28.30 -17.15 -11.66
N GLY A 76 28.24 -16.76 -12.92
CA GLY A 76 28.40 -15.38 -13.38
C GLY A 76 29.83 -14.87 -13.43
N GLU A 77 30.80 -15.74 -13.66
CA GLU A 77 32.20 -15.34 -13.77
C GLU A 77 32.59 -14.80 -15.14
N GLN A 78 33.22 -13.63 -15.15
CA GLN A 78 33.89 -13.09 -16.34
C GLN A 78 35.35 -13.56 -16.29
N PRO A 79 35.76 -14.52 -17.15
CA PRO A 79 35.40 -14.62 -18.56
C PRO A 79 34.60 -15.86 -19.00
N ASP A 80 34.34 -16.82 -18.12
CA ASP A 80 33.94 -18.17 -18.52
C ASP A 80 32.43 -18.31 -18.81
N ASP A 81 31.59 -17.58 -18.08
CA ASP A 81 30.13 -17.59 -18.25
C ASP A 81 29.61 -16.55 -19.24
N PHE A 82 30.46 -15.63 -19.69
CA PHE A 82 30.07 -14.55 -20.59
C PHE A 82 30.45 -14.89 -22.03
N GLY A 83 29.48 -14.92 -22.93
CA GLY A 83 29.69 -15.17 -24.36
C GLY A 83 28.61 -16.04 -25.00
N PRO A 84 28.79 -16.50 -26.25
CA PRO A 84 27.78 -17.31 -26.94
C PRO A 84 27.45 -18.61 -26.16
N GLY A 85 26.19 -18.74 -25.74
CA GLY A 85 25.70 -19.87 -24.93
C GLY A 85 25.90 -19.72 -23.42
N GLY A 86 26.41 -18.57 -22.96
CA GLY A 86 26.44 -18.16 -21.56
C GLY A 86 25.40 -17.07 -21.27
N ILE A 87 25.70 -16.17 -20.34
CA ILE A 87 24.81 -15.08 -19.91
C ILE A 87 24.64 -14.04 -21.01
N ASP A 88 23.38 -13.72 -21.35
CA ASP A 88 23.06 -12.56 -22.20
C ASP A 88 23.08 -11.27 -21.35
N ARG A 89 23.59 -10.17 -21.89
CA ARG A 89 23.56 -8.86 -21.21
C ARG A 89 22.23 -8.13 -21.42
N VAL A 90 21.33 -8.71 -22.21
CA VAL A 90 19.98 -8.23 -22.41
C VAL A 90 19.04 -8.94 -21.43
N PRO A 91 18.28 -8.20 -20.60
CA PRO A 91 17.31 -8.81 -19.70
C PRO A 91 16.08 -9.31 -20.47
N ASP A 92 15.59 -10.49 -20.08
CA ASP A 92 14.29 -11.03 -20.49
C ASP A 92 13.13 -10.36 -19.73
N VAL A 93 13.37 -9.96 -18.48
CA VAL A 93 12.43 -9.20 -17.63
C VAL A 93 13.15 -8.06 -16.92
N TYR A 94 12.46 -6.94 -16.71
CA TYR A 94 13.01 -5.81 -15.95
C TYR A 94 12.86 -6.05 -14.45
N VAL A 95 13.98 -6.16 -13.74
CA VAL A 95 13.99 -6.36 -12.29
C VAL A 95 14.22 -5.03 -11.57
N GLY A 96 13.30 -4.68 -10.67
CA GLY A 96 13.45 -3.60 -9.71
C GLY A 96 13.64 -4.15 -8.29
N ARG A 97 14.30 -3.37 -7.43
CA ARG A 97 14.47 -3.69 -6.00
C ARG A 97 13.94 -2.57 -5.11
N ILE A 98 13.25 -2.98 -4.06
CA ILE A 98 12.94 -2.16 -2.90
C ILE A 98 13.58 -2.81 -1.68
N PRO A 99 14.77 -2.35 -1.25
CA PRO A 99 15.40 -2.88 -0.05
C PRO A 99 14.58 -2.47 1.18
N CYS A 100 14.19 -3.45 1.99
CA CYS A 100 13.52 -3.25 3.28
C CYS A 100 14.25 -4.09 4.32
N PHE A 101 14.83 -3.44 5.35
CA PHE A 101 15.73 -4.07 6.32
C PHE A 101 15.06 -4.31 7.68
N GLY A 102 13.73 -4.26 7.73
CA GLY A 102 12.97 -4.19 8.99
C GLY A 102 11.51 -4.64 8.91
N ASN A 103 10.68 -4.05 9.78
CA ASN A 103 9.29 -4.47 9.98
C ASN A 103 8.35 -3.97 8.86
N ILE A 104 7.12 -4.51 8.81
CA ILE A 104 6.09 -4.17 7.83
C ILE A 104 5.81 -2.66 7.75
N GLU A 105 6.05 -1.89 8.82
CA GLU A 105 5.83 -0.43 8.80
C GLU A 105 6.82 0.28 7.87
N GLU A 106 8.07 -0.16 7.80
CA GLU A 106 9.06 0.39 6.86
C GLU A 106 8.65 0.14 5.41
N LEU A 107 8.16 -1.07 5.11
CA LEU A 107 7.63 -1.38 3.79
C LEU A 107 6.42 -0.51 3.45
N ASP A 108 5.50 -0.36 4.41
CA ASP A 108 4.32 0.48 4.23
C ASP A 108 4.70 1.96 4.05
N HIS A 109 5.76 2.44 4.72
CA HIS A 109 6.33 3.77 4.46
C HIS A 109 6.87 3.93 3.05
N ILE A 110 7.49 2.88 2.50
CA ILE A 110 8.01 2.88 1.13
C ILE A 110 6.89 2.77 0.09
N LEU A 111 5.86 1.95 0.36
CA LEU A 111 4.75 1.70 -0.55
C LEU A 111 3.66 2.78 -0.51
N ARG A 112 3.60 3.59 0.55
CA ARG A 112 2.62 4.67 0.66
C ARG A 112 2.92 5.78 -0.33
N LYS A 113 1.92 6.11 -1.14
CA LYS A 113 1.91 7.34 -1.92
C LYS A 113 1.88 8.55 -0.98
N THR A 114 2.96 9.32 -0.94
CA THR A 114 3.06 10.59 -0.18
C THR A 114 2.57 11.80 -0.96
N THR A 115 2.30 11.62 -2.26
CA THR A 115 1.78 12.65 -3.14
C THR A 115 0.26 12.58 -3.25
N PRO A 116 -0.43 13.71 -3.49
CA PRO A 116 -1.86 13.70 -3.76
C PRO A 116 -2.21 12.74 -4.91
N PHE A 117 -3.39 12.15 -4.85
CA PHE A 117 -3.93 11.40 -5.98
C PHE A 117 -4.07 12.32 -7.20
N SER A 118 -3.75 11.78 -8.38
CA SER A 118 -4.18 12.39 -9.64
C SER A 118 -5.71 12.37 -9.72
N PRO A 119 -6.32 13.20 -10.57
CA PRO A 119 -7.76 13.16 -10.77
C PRO A 119 -8.29 11.75 -11.09
N GLU A 120 -7.57 10.99 -11.92
CA GLU A 120 -7.95 9.64 -12.34
C GLU A 120 -7.88 8.63 -11.18
N GLU A 121 -6.80 8.65 -10.40
CA GLU A 121 -6.67 7.79 -9.22
C GLU A 121 -7.69 8.14 -8.14
N TRP A 122 -8.03 9.43 -8.01
CA TRP A 122 -9.08 9.88 -7.10
C TRP A 122 -10.44 9.30 -7.49
N GLU A 123 -10.78 9.27 -8.79
CA GLU A 123 -11.99 8.62 -9.27
C GLU A 123 -12.04 7.13 -8.92
N VAL A 124 -10.91 6.43 -9.05
CA VAL A 124 -10.81 5.01 -8.65
C VAL A 124 -10.97 4.85 -7.13
N MET A 125 -10.31 5.71 -6.33
CA MET A 125 -10.34 5.64 -4.87
C MET A 125 -11.76 5.79 -4.32
N LYS A 126 -12.57 6.71 -4.87
CA LYS A 126 -13.97 6.89 -4.46
C LYS A 126 -14.81 5.60 -4.56
N GLY A 127 -14.39 4.64 -5.39
CA GLY A 127 -15.06 3.34 -5.55
C GLY A 127 -15.05 2.45 -4.30
N HIS A 128 -14.20 2.72 -3.29
CA HIS A 128 -14.15 1.89 -2.07
C HIS A 128 -15.47 1.92 -1.27
N ALA A 129 -16.19 3.04 -1.29
CA ALA A 129 -17.47 3.19 -0.59
C ALA A 129 -18.50 2.19 -1.14
N GLU A 130 -18.61 2.11 -2.46
CA GLU A 130 -19.52 1.18 -3.14
C GLU A 130 -19.05 -0.27 -3.00
N LEU A 131 -17.75 -0.54 -3.13
CA LEU A 131 -17.21 -1.89 -2.96
C LEU A 131 -17.41 -2.41 -1.53
N GLY A 132 -17.14 -1.58 -0.52
CA GLY A 132 -17.36 -1.92 0.89
C GLY A 132 -18.82 -2.23 1.18
N ALA A 133 -19.74 -1.46 0.58
CA ALA A 133 -21.16 -1.74 0.71
C ALA A 133 -21.59 -3.06 0.06
N LYS A 134 -21.07 -3.37 -1.13
CA LYS A 134 -21.34 -4.65 -1.84
C LYS A 134 -20.86 -5.88 -1.07
N ILE A 135 -19.77 -5.76 -0.32
CA ILE A 135 -19.29 -6.84 0.55
C ILE A 135 -20.30 -7.15 1.66
N LEU A 136 -21.03 -6.13 2.13
CA LEU A 136 -21.90 -6.21 3.30
C LEU A 136 -23.39 -6.43 2.96
N GLU A 137 -23.84 -6.02 1.77
CA GLU A 137 -25.27 -5.93 1.42
C GLU A 137 -26.02 -7.26 1.34
N ASN A 138 -25.33 -8.37 1.09
CA ASN A 138 -25.93 -9.71 0.98
C ASN A 138 -26.12 -10.42 2.31
N SER A 139 -25.95 -9.71 3.43
CA SER A 139 -26.13 -10.26 4.76
C SER A 139 -27.57 -10.11 5.25
N SER A 140 -28.08 -11.14 5.93
CA SER A 140 -29.36 -11.06 6.67
C SER A 140 -29.21 -10.40 8.06
N SER A 141 -27.99 -10.09 8.49
CA SER A 141 -27.74 -9.44 9.77
C SER A 141 -28.11 -7.96 9.70
N PRO A 142 -28.99 -7.44 10.58
CA PRO A 142 -29.35 -6.02 10.58
C PRO A 142 -28.14 -5.11 10.81
N TYR A 143 -27.13 -5.57 11.52
CA TYR A 143 -25.87 -4.82 11.72
C TYR A 143 -25.06 -4.69 10.45
N LEU A 144 -25.00 -5.75 9.63
CA LEU A 144 -24.25 -5.73 8.37
C LEU A 144 -25.01 -4.96 7.28
N VAL A 145 -26.34 -5.00 7.29
CA VAL A 145 -27.18 -4.14 6.45
C VAL A 145 -26.92 -2.66 6.77
N MET A 146 -26.90 -2.28 8.05
CA MET A 146 -26.53 -0.92 8.46
C MET A 146 -25.07 -0.60 8.11
N GLY A 147 -24.15 -1.55 8.26
CA GLY A 147 -22.76 -1.41 7.83
C GLY A 147 -22.63 -1.11 6.33
N ALA A 148 -23.42 -1.78 5.49
CA ALA A 148 -23.47 -1.52 4.05
C ALA A 148 -23.99 -0.11 3.74
N GLU A 149 -25.02 0.34 4.47
CA GLU A 149 -25.58 1.69 4.37
C GLU A 149 -24.54 2.76 4.74
N ILE A 150 -23.80 2.55 5.84
CA ILE A 150 -22.72 3.44 6.27
C ILE A 150 -21.59 3.46 5.24
N ALA A 151 -21.09 2.29 4.84
CA ALA A 151 -19.98 2.16 3.89
C ALA A 151 -20.27 2.92 2.59
N ARG A 152 -21.51 2.81 2.08
CA ARG A 152 -21.92 3.49 0.85
C ARG A 152 -22.02 5.00 0.98
N ASN A 153 -22.37 5.53 2.15
CA ASN A 153 -22.81 6.93 2.28
C ASN A 153 -21.95 7.80 3.22
N HIS A 154 -20.97 7.26 3.94
CA HIS A 154 -20.20 8.02 4.93
C HIS A 154 -19.32 9.16 4.34
N HIS A 155 -19.12 9.18 3.02
CA HIS A 155 -18.45 10.27 2.29
C HIS A 155 -19.40 11.25 1.60
N GLU A 156 -20.71 11.06 1.76
CA GLU A 156 -21.70 12.07 1.36
C GLU A 156 -21.62 13.28 2.27
N ARG A 157 -21.94 14.46 1.72
CA ARG A 157 -21.90 15.72 2.45
C ARG A 157 -23.31 16.27 2.57
N TRP A 158 -23.66 16.75 3.75
CA TRP A 158 -24.98 17.32 4.02
C TRP A 158 -25.31 18.47 3.06
N SER A 159 -24.35 19.34 2.80
CA SER A 159 -24.40 20.45 1.82
C SER A 159 -24.48 20.00 0.35
N GLY A 160 -24.25 18.71 0.08
CA GLY A 160 -24.06 18.14 -1.26
C GLY A 160 -22.60 18.14 -1.72
N GLY A 161 -22.35 17.56 -2.91
CA GLY A 161 -21.00 17.46 -3.47
C GLY A 161 -20.11 16.41 -2.81
N GLY A 162 -20.71 15.49 -2.04
CA GLY A 162 -20.08 14.26 -1.61
C GLY A 162 -20.09 13.17 -2.70
N TYR A 163 -19.73 11.95 -2.31
CA TYR A 163 -19.68 10.79 -3.20
C TYR A 163 -20.07 9.52 -2.43
N PRO A 164 -20.49 8.42 -3.11
CA PRO A 164 -20.51 8.21 -4.55
C PRO A 164 -21.76 8.70 -5.29
N ALA A 165 -22.90 8.87 -4.61
CA ALA A 165 -24.17 9.24 -5.23
C ALA A 165 -24.39 10.75 -5.33
N GLY A 166 -23.66 11.55 -4.54
CA GLY A 166 -23.77 13.01 -4.54
C GLY A 166 -25.09 13.50 -3.95
N ILE A 167 -25.68 12.70 -3.06
CA ILE A 167 -26.92 13.02 -2.36
C ILE A 167 -26.66 14.02 -1.23
N ALA A 168 -27.71 14.70 -0.77
CA ALA A 168 -27.61 15.79 0.21
C ALA A 168 -28.75 15.73 1.23
N GLY A 169 -28.55 16.39 2.36
CA GLY A 169 -29.55 16.49 3.43
C GLY A 169 -30.03 15.13 3.92
N GLU A 170 -31.35 15.01 4.11
CA GLU A 170 -32.01 13.81 4.65
C GLU A 170 -31.99 12.60 3.71
N ALA A 171 -31.60 12.78 2.44
CA ALA A 171 -31.37 11.64 1.55
C ALA A 171 -30.20 10.78 2.03
N ILE A 172 -29.26 11.36 2.79
CA ILE A 172 -28.17 10.64 3.44
C ILE A 172 -28.75 9.89 4.65
N PRO A 173 -28.55 8.57 4.75
CA PRO A 173 -29.04 7.80 5.88
C PRO A 173 -28.51 8.33 7.21
N LEU A 174 -29.34 8.28 8.26
CA LEU A 174 -28.97 8.78 9.58
C LEU A 174 -27.70 8.11 10.14
N SER A 175 -27.55 6.81 9.89
CA SER A 175 -26.38 6.02 10.28
C SER A 175 -25.09 6.63 9.71
N ALA A 176 -25.08 6.95 8.41
CA ALA A 176 -23.96 7.58 7.73
C ALA A 176 -23.72 9.00 8.23
N ARG A 177 -24.76 9.82 8.42
CA ARG A 177 -24.64 11.19 8.95
C ARG A 177 -23.96 11.23 10.32
N ILE A 178 -24.26 10.27 11.19
CA ILE A 178 -23.61 10.12 12.50
C ILE A 178 -22.16 9.67 12.31
N VAL A 179 -21.91 8.65 11.49
CA VAL A 179 -20.57 8.08 11.30
C VAL A 179 -19.61 9.08 10.65
N THR A 180 -20.06 9.92 9.71
CA THR A 180 -19.20 10.92 9.07
C THR A 180 -18.54 11.86 10.08
N ILE A 181 -19.26 12.28 11.14
CA ILE A 181 -18.66 13.11 12.20
C ILE A 181 -17.62 12.31 13.00
N CYS A 182 -17.92 11.05 13.33
CA CYS A 182 -16.99 10.17 14.04
C CYS A 182 -15.71 9.93 13.22
N ASP A 183 -15.86 9.63 11.94
CA ASP A 183 -14.75 9.39 11.00
C ASP A 183 -13.86 10.63 10.85
N VAL A 184 -14.46 11.81 10.69
CA VAL A 184 -13.69 13.06 10.62
C VAL A 184 -12.98 13.35 11.94
N TYR A 185 -13.64 13.19 13.08
CA TYR A 185 -13.00 13.40 14.38
C TYR A 185 -11.82 12.46 14.59
N ASP A 186 -11.99 11.17 14.33
CA ASP A 186 -10.91 10.18 14.45
C ASP A 186 -9.78 10.50 13.49
N SER A 187 -10.09 10.77 12.22
CA SER A 187 -9.14 11.14 11.17
C SER A 187 -8.28 12.37 11.53
N LEU A 188 -8.84 13.37 12.20
CA LEU A 188 -8.12 14.56 12.66
C LEU A 188 -7.23 14.27 13.88
N ARG A 189 -7.63 13.32 14.73
CA ARG A 189 -7.01 13.00 16.01
C ARG A 189 -5.99 11.86 15.93
N SER A 190 -6.08 11.01 14.92
CA SER A 190 -5.23 9.84 14.71
C SER A 190 -3.91 10.20 14.04
N ARG A 191 -2.82 9.52 14.45
CA ARG A 191 -1.49 9.71 13.86
C ARG A 191 -1.47 9.13 12.44
N ARG A 192 -1.00 9.91 11.47
CA ARG A 192 -0.74 9.44 10.09
C ARG A 192 0.74 9.69 9.75
N PRO A 193 1.40 8.86 8.93
CA PRO A 193 2.84 9.00 8.64
C PRO A 193 3.27 10.40 8.19
N TYR A 194 2.38 11.12 7.49
CA TYR A 194 2.63 12.41 6.88
C TYR A 194 1.94 13.59 7.61
N LYS A 195 1.24 13.33 8.72
CA LYS A 195 0.52 14.38 9.45
C LYS A 195 0.45 14.07 10.96
N PRO A 196 1.01 14.94 11.83
CA PRO A 196 0.85 14.78 13.26
C PRO A 196 -0.62 14.89 13.66
N PRO A 197 -1.06 14.17 14.71
CA PRO A 197 -2.44 14.25 15.18
C PRO A 197 -2.73 15.66 15.72
N PHE A 198 -3.94 16.15 15.49
CA PHE A 198 -4.40 17.38 16.14
C PHE A 198 -4.75 17.11 17.61
N ASP A 199 -4.61 18.14 18.44
CA ASP A 199 -5.16 18.10 19.79
C ASP A 199 -6.70 18.22 19.75
N HIS A 200 -7.32 18.03 20.92
CA HIS A 200 -8.79 17.93 21.00
C HIS A 200 -9.45 19.28 20.71
N PRO A 201 -9.00 20.40 21.31
CA PRO A 201 -9.52 21.72 20.97
C PRO A 201 -9.44 22.04 19.47
N THR A 202 -8.32 21.69 18.81
CA THR A 202 -8.14 21.93 17.37
C THR A 202 -9.10 21.09 16.54
N ALA A 203 -9.23 19.79 16.81
CA ALA A 203 -10.16 18.93 16.08
C ALA A 203 -11.61 19.42 16.22
N VAL A 204 -12.02 19.83 17.42
CA VAL A 204 -13.35 20.42 17.68
C VAL A 204 -13.53 21.73 16.92
N GLN A 205 -12.52 22.61 16.90
CA GLN A 205 -12.58 23.86 16.18
C GLN A 205 -12.73 23.63 14.66
N ILE A 206 -11.98 22.69 14.08
CA ILE A 206 -12.08 22.33 12.67
C ILE A 206 -13.49 21.83 12.33
N ILE A 207 -14.08 20.95 13.15
CA ILE A 207 -15.42 20.41 12.89
C ILE A 207 -16.50 21.50 13.04
N LEU A 208 -16.40 22.35 14.06
CA LEU A 208 -17.45 23.32 14.38
C LEU A 208 -17.36 24.64 13.61
N ALA A 209 -16.17 25.02 13.15
CA ALA A 209 -15.93 26.31 12.50
C ALA A 209 -15.25 26.19 11.12
N GLY A 210 -14.70 25.03 10.79
CA GLY A 210 -14.04 24.76 9.52
C GLY A 210 -12.57 25.20 9.47
N ASP A 211 -11.85 24.67 8.48
CA ASP A 211 -10.45 24.99 8.13
C ASP A 211 -10.25 25.20 6.62
N GLY A 212 -11.34 25.36 5.88
CA GLY A 212 -11.37 25.43 4.42
C GLY A 212 -11.50 24.07 3.73
N ARG A 213 -10.95 22.99 4.32
CA ARG A 213 -11.10 21.62 3.83
C ARG A 213 -12.34 20.95 4.41
N THR A 214 -12.56 21.16 5.71
CA THR A 214 -13.78 20.75 6.42
C THR A 214 -14.67 21.98 6.57
N LYS A 215 -15.96 21.84 6.28
CA LYS A 215 -16.96 22.88 6.46
C LYS A 215 -18.06 22.39 7.39
N PRO A 216 -18.51 23.20 8.37
CA PRO A 216 -19.62 22.81 9.25
C PRO A 216 -20.89 22.41 8.48
N ASP A 217 -21.15 23.04 7.33
CA ASP A 217 -22.31 22.76 6.48
C ASP A 217 -22.26 21.39 5.79
N ASP A 218 -21.10 20.73 5.77
CA ASP A 218 -20.96 19.37 5.24
C ASP A 218 -21.52 18.31 6.22
N PHE A 219 -21.82 18.70 7.46
CA PHE A 219 -22.41 17.84 8.47
C PHE A 219 -23.90 18.13 8.66
N ASP A 220 -24.64 17.09 9.02
CA ASP A 220 -26.02 17.24 9.50
C ASP A 220 -26.05 18.19 10.72
N PRO A 221 -26.86 19.27 10.70
CA PRO A 221 -26.99 20.20 11.82
C PRO A 221 -27.34 19.53 13.16
N GLU A 222 -28.16 18.49 13.17
CA GLU A 222 -28.52 17.77 14.39
C GLU A 222 -27.34 16.96 14.92
N ALA A 223 -26.64 16.25 14.03
CA ALA A 223 -25.46 15.47 14.40
C ALA A 223 -24.32 16.40 14.87
N LEU A 224 -24.12 17.54 14.20
CA LEU A 224 -23.14 18.56 14.59
C LEU A 224 -23.47 19.18 15.96
N ASN A 225 -24.75 19.43 16.23
CA ASN A 225 -25.20 19.90 17.54
C ASN A 225 -25.05 18.83 18.63
N ALA A 226 -25.25 17.55 18.32
CA ALA A 226 -24.96 16.46 19.23
C ALA A 226 -23.45 16.40 19.54
N PHE A 227 -22.59 16.49 18.53
CA PHE A 227 -21.14 16.56 18.71
C PHE A 227 -20.73 17.76 19.58
N ARG A 228 -21.28 18.96 19.33
CA ARG A 228 -21.02 20.15 20.15
C ARG A 228 -21.34 19.94 21.64
N ARG A 229 -22.34 19.14 21.97
CA ARG A 229 -22.67 18.83 23.38
C ARG A 229 -21.81 17.71 23.96
N LEU A 230 -21.34 16.79 23.12
CA LEU A 230 -20.70 15.54 23.54
C LEU A 230 -19.19 15.48 23.26
N HIS A 231 -18.57 16.53 22.73
CA HIS A 231 -17.16 16.48 22.32
C HIS A 231 -16.20 16.11 23.47
N LEU A 232 -16.49 16.49 24.72
CA LEU A 232 -15.68 16.06 25.87
C LEU A 232 -15.76 14.54 26.09
N ARG A 233 -16.90 13.92 25.81
CA ARG A 233 -17.02 12.46 25.85
C ARG A 233 -16.23 11.80 24.72
N PHE A 234 -16.19 12.41 23.54
CA PHE A 234 -15.31 11.96 22.44
C PHE A 234 -13.84 12.03 22.85
N LYS A 235 -13.43 13.07 23.59
CA LYS A 235 -12.07 13.17 24.13
C LYS A 235 -11.76 12.01 25.07
N GLU A 236 -12.64 11.73 26.02
CA GLU A 236 -12.46 10.64 26.99
C GLU A 236 -12.34 9.28 26.29
N ILE A 237 -13.23 8.99 25.33
CA ILE A 237 -13.21 7.74 24.56
C ILE A 237 -11.92 7.64 23.76
N PHE A 238 -11.51 8.69 23.06
CA PHE A 238 -10.27 8.66 22.28
C PHE A 238 -9.06 8.41 23.19
N GLN A 239 -8.96 9.10 24.32
CA GLN A 239 -7.85 8.92 25.26
C GLN A 239 -7.80 7.52 25.89
N ALA A 240 -8.95 6.86 26.06
CA ALA A 240 -9.00 5.50 26.60
C ALA A 240 -8.57 4.42 25.59
N ASN A 241 -8.49 4.74 24.30
CA ASN A 241 -8.19 3.79 23.22
C ASN A 241 -6.90 4.10 22.44
N VAL A 242 -6.12 5.09 22.88
CA VAL A 242 -4.79 5.39 22.34
C VAL A 242 -3.76 4.70 23.23
N GLU A 243 -3.54 3.41 22.97
CA GLU A 243 -2.34 2.69 23.41
C GLU A 243 -1.28 2.72 22.30
#